data_AF-A0AA42U946-F1
#
_entry.id   AF-A0AA42U946-F1
#
_cell.length_a   1.000
_cell.length_b   1.000
_cell.length_c   1.000
_cell.angle_alpha   90.00
_cell.angle_beta   90.00
_cell.angle_gamma   90.00
#
_symmetry.space_group_name_H-M   'P 1'
#
loop_
_entity.id
_entity.type
_entity.pdbx_description
1 polymer ?
#
loop_
_entity_poly.entity_id
_entity_poly.type
_entity_poly.pdbx_seq_one_letter_code
_entity_poly.pdbx_strand_id
1 'polypeptide(L)' 'MLQVSVRFSPEQVKAMPAGAFAALQQEIERRLTPHYPSLWLNVSKGSQSSLDVSGARSDREKADVMETLEAIWQDDSWLP' A
#
# COMPACT_ATOMS: atom_id res chain seq x y z
N MET A 1 -4.55 -14.71 5.43
CA MET A 1 -4.16 -13.40 5.98
C MET A 1 -3.74 -12.58 4.79
N LEU A 2 -4.33 -11.41 4.59
CA LEU A 2 -4.00 -10.56 3.45
C LEU A 2 -2.63 -9.93 3.70
N GLN A 3 -1.75 -9.96 2.71
CA GLN A 3 -0.41 -9.40 2.79
C GLN A 3 -0.23 -8.42 1.63
N VAL A 4 0.04 -7.17 1.96
CA VAL A 4 0.32 -6.12 0.99
C VAL A 4 1.75 -5.66 1.22
N SER A 5 2.60 -5.88 0.22
CA SER A 5 3.99 -5.46 0.26
C SER A 5 4.23 -4.40 -0.80
N VAL A 6 4.55 -3.19 -0.36
CA VAL A 6 4.88 -2.07 -1.23
C VAL A 6 6.36 -1.81 -1.12
N ARG A 7 7.06 -1.97 -2.24
CA ARG A 7 8.48 -1.69 -2.38
C ARG A 7 8.65 -0.44 -3.22
N PHE A 8 9.44 0.50 -2.72
CA PHE A 8 9.81 1.71 -3.45
C PHE A 8 11.27 1.66 -3.87
N SER A 9 11.53 2.05 -5.12
CA SER A 9 12.90 2.27 -5.61
C SER A 9 13.56 3.45 -4.88
N PRO A 10 14.91 3.48 -4.80
CA PRO A 10 15.61 4.57 -4.14
C PRO A 10 15.35 5.94 -4.78
N GLU A 11 15.01 5.99 -6.08
CA GLU A 11 14.66 7.22 -6.77
C GLU A 11 13.30 7.76 -6.31
N GLN A 12 12.28 6.90 -6.17
CA GLN A 12 11.00 7.31 -5.60
C GLN A 12 11.12 7.71 -4.13
N VAL A 13 11.92 6.99 -3.35
CA VAL A 13 12.17 7.34 -1.93
C VAL A 13 12.79 8.74 -1.81
N LYS A 14 13.66 9.12 -2.74
CA LYS A 14 14.26 10.47 -2.78
C LYS A 14 13.28 11.54 -3.23
N ALA A 15 12.36 11.20 -4.13
CA ALA A 15 11.32 12.12 -4.61
C ALA A 15 10.18 12.30 -3.60
N MET A 16 9.96 11.32 -2.72
CA MET A 16 8.92 11.36 -1.71
C MET A 16 9.30 12.24 -0.51
N PRO A 17 8.36 13.05 0.01
CA PRO A 17 8.60 13.86 1.19
C PRO A 17 8.81 12.99 2.44
N ALA A 18 9.54 13.55 3.41
CA ALA A 18 9.74 12.89 4.70
C ALA A 18 8.39 12.67 5.38
N GLY A 19 8.07 11.41 5.70
CA GLY A 19 6.78 11.04 6.28
C GLY A 19 5.78 10.44 5.28
N ALA A 20 6.01 10.55 3.97
CA ALA A 20 5.16 9.95 2.94
C ALA A 20 4.95 8.44 3.16
N PHE A 21 6.01 7.71 3.52
CA PHE A 21 5.92 6.27 3.83
C PHE A 21 4.96 5.96 4.98
N ALA A 22 5.03 6.74 6.06
CA ALA A 22 4.19 6.55 7.22
C ALA A 22 2.73 6.95 6.91
N ALA A 23 2.54 8.05 6.20
CA ALA A 23 1.21 8.53 5.80
C ALA A 23 0.53 7.55 4.82
N LEU A 24 1.28 7.03 3.85
CA LEU A 24 0.81 5.97 2.96
C LEU A 24 0.40 4.72 3.73
N GLN A 25 1.26 4.29 4.66
CA GLN A 25 0.99 3.11 5.47
C GLN A 25 -0.31 3.32 6.27
N GLN A 26 -0.46 4.47 6.92
CA GLN A 26 -1.66 4.83 7.67
C GLN A 26 -2.91 4.90 6.79
N GLU A 27 -2.85 5.48 5.60
CA GLU A 27 -4.03 5.59 4.72
C GLU A 27 -4.47 4.21 4.22
N ILE A 28 -3.52 3.36 3.82
CA ILE A 28 -3.81 1.97 3.42
C ILE A 28 -4.37 1.19 4.60
N GLU A 29 -3.77 1.29 5.79
CA GLU A 29 -4.30 0.64 6.99
C GLU A 29 -5.70 1.15 7.32
N ARG A 30 -5.95 2.46 7.27
CA ARG A 30 -7.26 3.06 7.57
C ARG A 30 -8.37 2.57 6.63
N ARG A 31 -8.06 2.42 5.34
CA ARG A 31 -9.00 1.95 4.30
C ARG A 31 -9.18 0.43 4.35
N LEU A 32 -8.11 -0.34 4.50
CA LEU A 32 -8.14 -1.80 4.42
C LEU A 32 -8.46 -2.50 5.76
N THR A 33 -8.09 -1.96 6.91
CA THR A 33 -8.38 -2.54 8.24
C THR A 33 -9.87 -2.87 8.46
N PRO A 34 -10.84 -1.99 8.13
CA PRO A 34 -12.25 -2.31 8.33
C PRO A 34 -12.74 -3.48 7.46
N HIS A 35 -12.14 -3.71 6.29
CA HIS A 35 -12.47 -4.82 5.40
C HIS A 35 -11.66 -6.08 5.72
N TYR A 36 -10.41 -5.90 6.14
CA TYR A 36 -9.42 -6.94 6.37
C TYR A 36 -8.78 -6.74 7.76
N PRO A 37 -9.41 -7.23 8.84
CA PRO A 37 -8.87 -7.09 10.19
C PRO A 37 -7.56 -7.88 10.40
N SER A 38 -7.20 -8.76 9.47
CA SER A 38 -5.93 -9.50 9.45
C SER A 38 -5.18 -9.20 8.16
N LEU A 39 -4.82 -7.93 8.00
CA LEU A 39 -3.98 -7.40 6.93
C LEU A 39 -2.56 -7.22 7.47
N TRP A 40 -1.57 -7.57 6.66
CA TRP A 40 -0.17 -7.30 6.91
C TRP A 40 0.32 -6.33 5.85
N LEU A 41 0.51 -5.07 6.22
CA LEU A 41 1.09 -4.08 5.34
C LEU A 41 2.58 -3.95 5.61
N ASN A 42 3.39 -4.03 4.56
CA ASN A 42 4.81 -3.78 4.66
C ASN A 42 5.24 -2.78 3.59
N VAL A 43 5.63 -1.58 4.03
CA VAL A 43 6.19 -0.56 3.15
C VAL A 43 7.70 -0.54 3.34
N SER A 44 8.44 -0.89 2.29
CA SER A 44 9.90 -1.02 2.36
C SER A 44 10.57 -0.33 1.17
N LYS A 45 11.79 0.16 1.38
CA LYS A 45 12.65 0.56 0.27
C LYS A 45 13.37 -0.66 -0.30
N GLY A 46 13.51 -0.74 -1.61
CA GLY A 46 14.31 -1.76 -2.27
C GLY A 46 14.87 -1.26 -3.59
N SER A 47 15.50 -2.13 -4.37
CA SER A 47 16.18 -1.73 -5.60
C SER A 47 15.23 -1.28 -6.71
N GLN A 48 14.01 -1.82 -6.72
CA GLN A 48 12.97 -1.53 -7.71
C GLN A 48 11.62 -1.33 -7.03
N SER A 49 10.76 -0.57 -7.68
CA SER A 49 9.39 -0.34 -7.24
C SER A 49 8.54 -1.56 -7.56
N SER A 50 7.83 -2.09 -6.58
CA SER A 50 6.99 -3.28 -6.77
C SER A 50 5.85 -3.26 -5.76
N LEU A 51 4.64 -3.55 -6.22
CA LEU A 51 3.47 -3.73 -5.37
C LEU A 51 3.04 -5.18 -5.47
N ASP A 52 3.05 -5.88 -4.34
CA ASP A 52 2.61 -7.27 -4.23
C ASP A 52 1.42 -7.38 -3.28
N VAL A 53 0.36 -8.05 -3.74
CA VAL A 53 -0.83 -8.35 -2.94
C VAL A 53 -1.01 -9.86 -2.94
N SER A 54 -0.82 -10.45 -1.76
CA SER A 54 -0.80 -11.89 -1.51
C SER A 54 -1.79 -12.26 -0.40
N GLY A 55 -2.30 -13.50 -0.39
CA GLY A 55 -3.15 -13.99 0.70
C GLY A 55 -4.62 -13.54 0.67
N ALA A 56 -5.08 -12.92 -0.42
CA ALA A 56 -6.51 -12.77 -0.74
C ALA A 56 -7.15 -14.16 -0.95
N ARG A 57 -8.38 -14.39 -0.46
CA ARG A 57 -9.03 -15.70 -0.56
C ARG A 57 -9.76 -15.89 -1.89
N SER A 58 -9.98 -14.81 -2.64
CA SER A 58 -10.61 -14.83 -3.96
C SER A 58 -10.05 -13.72 -4.84
N ASP A 59 -10.10 -13.91 -6.16
CA ASP A 59 -9.71 -12.89 -7.15
C ASP A 59 -10.47 -11.58 -6.95
N ARG A 60 -11.73 -11.67 -6.50
CA ARG A 60 -12.55 -10.50 -6.18
C ARG A 60 -11.98 -9.68 -5.02
N GLU A 61 -11.55 -10.32 -3.93
CA GLU A 61 -10.89 -9.60 -2.82
C GLU A 61 -9.58 -8.98 -3.28
N LYS A 62 -8.79 -9.70 -4.09
CA LYS A 62 -7.55 -9.15 -4.63
C LYS A 62 -7.80 -7.91 -5.49
N ALA A 63 -8.83 -7.97 -6.34
CA ALA A 63 -9.24 -6.84 -7.17
C ALA A 63 -9.71 -5.64 -6.33
N ASP A 64 -10.50 -5.87 -5.28
CA ASP A 64 -11.00 -4.83 -4.37
C ASP A 64 -9.85 -4.11 -3.64
N VAL A 65 -8.85 -4.89 -3.17
CA VAL A 65 -7.64 -4.36 -2.53
C VAL A 65 -6.80 -3.58 -3.54
N MET A 66 -6.60 -4.11 -4.75
CA MET A 66 -5.87 -3.40 -5.81
C MET A 66 -6.56 -2.09 -6.18
N GLU A 67 -7.87 -2.09 -6.38
CA GLU A 67 -8.66 -0.90 -6.69
C GLU A 67 -8.56 0.13 -5.55
N THR A 68 -8.63 -0.31 -4.29
CA THR A 68 -8.45 0.57 -3.13
C THR A 68 -7.05 1.18 -3.10
N LEU A 69 -6.01 0.39 -3.36
CA LEU A 69 -4.63 0.87 -3.41
C LEU A 69 -4.44 1.87 -4.55
N GLU A 70 -4.97 1.58 -5.74
CA GLU A 70 -4.92 2.50 -6.89
C GLU A 70 -5.65 3.81 -6.57
N ALA A 71 -6.83 3.75 -5.94
CA ALA A 71 -7.56 4.93 -5.51
C ALA A 71 -6.77 5.77 -4.52
N ILE A 72 -6.10 5.16 -3.53
CA ILE A 72 -5.23 5.88 -2.59
C ILE A 72 -4.09 6.59 -3.33
N TRP A 73 -3.48 5.94 -4.31
CA TRP A 73 -2.41 6.55 -5.11
C TRP A 73 -2.90 7.73 -5.95
N GLN A 74 -4.13 7.69 -6.46
CA GLN A 74 -4.73 8.80 -7.22
C GLN A 74 -5.21 9.95 -6.35
N ASP A 75 -5.54 9.69 -5.08
CA ASP A 75 -6.18 10.65 -4.19
C ASP A 75 -5.21 11.75 -3.72
N ASP A 76 -3.88 11.54 -3.83
CA ASP A 76 -2.74 12.38 -3.38
C ASP A 76 -2.84 12.96 -1.95
N SER A 77 -3.96 12.73 -1.25
CA SER A 77 -4.38 13.37 0.00
C SER A 77 -3.64 12.83 1.21
N TRP A 78 -2.91 11.72 1.04
CA TRP A 78 -2.03 11.14 2.05
C TRP A 78 -0.61 11.72 1.97
N LEU A 79 -0.26 12.51 0.96
CA LEU A 79 1.03 13.17 0.91
C LEU A 79 1.05 14.36 1.89
N PRO A 80 2.06 14.45 2.78
CA PRO A 80 2.20 15.56 3.73
C PRO A 80 2.69 16.87 3.08
#